data_AF-X1UXF1-F1
#
_entry.id   AF-X1UXF1-F1
#
_cell.length_a   1.000
_cell.length_b   1.000
_cell.length_c   1.000
_cell.angle_alpha   90.00
_cell.angle_beta   90.00
_cell.angle_gamma   90.00
#
_symmetry.space_group_name_H-M   'P 1'
#
loop_
_entity.id
_entity.type
_entity.pdbx_description
1 polymer ?
#
loop_
_entity_poly.entity_id
_entity_poly.type
_entity_poly.pdbx_seq_one_letter_code
_entity_poly.pdbx_strand_id
1 'polypeptide(L)'
;MRDALKIAIIGGGSSYTPEIVEGFILRYAQLPVKELWFVDVEEGKHKLEIVGNLAKRMIEKSGLPIEVHLTLDRRKAIENADFVSTQMRVGLLEARKWDEHIPNKYGVIGQETTGPGGMMKALRTIPVLLDICKDIEELSPNAWLLNFTNPAGMVTEAIHKYSKVKSIGLCNAPIGLHKWLMN
;
A
#
# COMPACT_ATOMS: atom_id res chain seq x y z
N MET A 1 25.34 -3.77 -3.91
CA MET A 1 23.92 -3.72 -3.50
C MET A 1 23.88 -4.14 -2.04
N ARG A 2 22.99 -3.60 -1.20
CA ARG A 2 22.82 -4.13 0.17
C ARG A 2 22.42 -5.60 0.05
N ASP A 3 23.00 -6.45 0.89
CA ASP A 3 22.77 -7.90 0.87
C ASP A 3 21.38 -8.32 1.39
N ALA A 4 20.58 -7.35 1.87
CA ALA A 4 19.29 -7.57 2.50
C ALA A 4 18.38 -6.36 2.27
N LEU A 5 17.17 -6.60 1.75
CA LEU A 5 16.17 -5.55 1.54
C LEU A 5 15.20 -5.43 2.71
N LYS A 6 14.93 -4.20 3.15
CA LYS A 6 13.86 -3.85 4.09
C LYS A 6 12.70 -3.22 3.33
N ILE A 7 11.49 -3.76 3.51
CA ILE A 7 10.27 -3.27 2.85
C ILE A 7 9.22 -2.92 3.90
N ALA A 8 8.73 -1.68 3.85
CA ALA A 8 7.58 -1.23 4.63
C ALA A 8 6.30 -1.28 3.81
N ILE A 9 5.21 -1.82 4.37
CA ILE A 9 3.88 -1.88 3.74
C ILE A 9 2.89 -1.14 4.63
N ILE A 10 2.46 0.04 4.15
CA ILE A 10 1.47 0.88 4.81
C ILE A 10 0.08 0.49 4.34
N GLY A 11 -0.80 0.15 5.30
CA GLY A 11 -2.05 -0.57 5.05
C GLY A 11 -1.89 -2.08 5.15
N GLY A 12 -1.06 -2.56 6.09
CA GLY A 12 -0.74 -3.97 6.29
C GLY A 12 -1.94 -4.86 6.67
N GLY A 13 -3.00 -4.29 7.27
CA GLY A 13 -4.26 -4.98 7.55
C GLY A 13 -5.20 -5.13 6.35
N SER A 14 -4.72 -4.84 5.13
CA SER A 14 -5.43 -5.12 3.89
C SER A 14 -5.67 -6.61 3.71
N SER A 15 -6.83 -6.97 3.14
CA SER A 15 -7.12 -8.36 2.72
C SER A 15 -6.19 -8.86 1.62
N TYR A 16 -5.48 -7.97 0.93
CA TYR A 16 -4.54 -8.29 -0.15
C TYR A 16 -3.10 -8.53 0.32
N THR A 17 -2.77 -8.26 1.58
CA THR A 17 -1.41 -8.50 2.11
C THR A 17 -0.92 -9.94 1.91
N PRO A 18 -1.75 -11.02 2.04
CA PRO A 18 -1.30 -12.37 1.75
C PRO A 18 -0.81 -12.56 0.31
N GLU A 19 -1.44 -11.91 -0.67
CA GLU A 19 -1.01 -11.95 -2.07
C GLU A 19 0.36 -11.29 -2.26
N ILE A 20 0.61 -10.18 -1.57
CA ILE A 20 1.93 -9.52 -1.58
C ILE A 20 3.01 -10.44 -0.98
N VAL A 21 2.70 -11.10 0.14
CA VAL A 21 3.62 -12.03 0.83
C VAL A 21 3.92 -13.25 -0.04
N GLU A 22 2.91 -13.84 -0.66
CA GLU A 22 3.09 -14.91 -1.64
C GLU A 22 3.99 -14.45 -2.80
N GLY A 23 3.78 -13.24 -3.30
CA GLY A 23 4.63 -12.62 -4.32
C GLY A 23 6.11 -12.58 -3.95
N PHE A 24 6.43 -12.20 -2.70
CA PHE A 24 7.80 -12.20 -2.18
C PHE A 24 8.38 -13.60 -2.01
N ILE A 25 7.58 -14.55 -1.49
CA ILE A 25 8.01 -15.95 -1.36
C ILE A 25 8.41 -16.52 -2.73
N LEU A 26 7.54 -16.36 -3.73
CA LEU A 26 7.76 -16.89 -5.08
C LEU A 26 8.95 -16.25 -5.81
N ARG A 27 9.33 -15.02 -5.45
CA ARG A 27 10.37 -14.24 -6.14
C ARG A 27 11.62 -14.02 -5.29
N TYR A 28 11.75 -14.70 -4.16
CA TYR A 28 12.82 -14.48 -3.20
C TYR A 28 14.22 -14.57 -3.83
N ALA A 29 14.44 -15.50 -4.76
CA ALA A 29 15.73 -15.65 -5.46
C ALA A 29 16.14 -14.42 -6.29
N GLN A 30 15.17 -13.61 -6.74
CA GLN A 30 15.39 -12.38 -7.50
C GLN A 30 15.35 -11.14 -6.59
N LEU A 31 14.63 -11.22 -5.47
CA LEU A 31 14.41 -10.13 -4.54
C LEU A 31 14.60 -10.65 -3.10
N PRO A 32 15.85 -10.70 -2.60
CA PRO A 32 16.17 -11.25 -1.28
C PRO A 32 15.76 -10.27 -0.17
N VAL A 33 14.46 -10.26 0.13
CA VAL A 33 13.88 -9.48 1.22
C VAL A 33 14.30 -10.09 2.55
N LYS A 34 14.79 -9.28 3.48
CA LYS A 34 15.11 -9.74 4.83
C LYS A 34 14.04 -9.31 5.83
N GLU A 35 13.46 -8.13 5.66
CA GLU A 35 12.48 -7.58 6.59
C GLU A 35 11.23 -7.10 5.86
N LEU A 36 10.08 -7.61 6.29
CA LEU A 36 8.75 -7.14 5.91
C LEU A 36 8.10 -6.47 7.11
N TRP A 37 7.84 -5.17 7.00
CA TRP A 37 7.19 -4.38 8.03
C TRP A 37 5.77 -4.03 7.61
N PHE A 38 4.78 -4.54 8.32
CA PHE A 38 3.38 -4.22 8.10
C PHE A 38 2.92 -3.15 9.08
N VAL A 39 2.39 -2.08 8.52
CA VAL A 39 1.95 -0.90 9.26
C VAL A 39 0.47 -0.69 9.07
N ASP A 40 -0.25 -0.43 10.14
CA ASP A 40 -1.64 0.03 10.08
C ASP A 40 -1.89 1.10 11.16
N VAL A 41 -3.13 1.58 11.24
CA VAL A 41 -3.59 2.51 12.29
C VAL A 41 -4.31 1.76 13.41
N GLU A 42 -4.57 2.41 14.54
CA GLU A 42 -5.20 1.78 15.69
C GLU A 42 -6.56 1.14 15.33
N GLU A 43 -7.37 1.82 14.51
CA GLU A 43 -8.66 1.32 14.02
C GLU A 43 -8.52 0.05 13.15
N GLY A 44 -7.38 -0.10 12.49
CA GLY A 44 -7.03 -1.24 11.64
C GLY A 44 -6.27 -2.35 12.36
N LYS A 45 -5.88 -2.15 13.64
CA LYS A 45 -5.02 -3.06 14.40
C LYS A 45 -5.49 -4.51 14.38
N HIS A 46 -6.78 -4.74 14.64
CA HIS A 46 -7.34 -6.09 14.62
C HIS A 46 -7.15 -6.81 13.27
N LYS A 47 -7.26 -6.06 12.15
CA LYS A 47 -7.04 -6.61 10.80
C LYS A 47 -5.57 -6.87 10.55
N LEU A 48 -4.71 -5.95 10.99
CA LEU A 48 -3.25 -6.09 10.91
C LEU A 48 -2.78 -7.36 11.65
N GLU A 49 -3.29 -7.61 12.85
CA GLU A 49 -2.94 -8.79 13.64
C GLU A 49 -3.39 -10.09 12.96
N ILE A 50 -4.63 -10.14 12.45
CA ILE A 50 -5.15 -11.31 11.75
C ILE A 50 -4.30 -11.63 10.51
N VAL A 51 -4.12 -10.64 9.64
CA VAL A 51 -3.45 -10.82 8.35
C VAL A 51 -1.94 -10.98 8.53
N GLY A 52 -1.35 -10.23 9.47
CA GLY A 52 0.06 -10.34 9.82
C GLY A 52 0.44 -11.70 10.42
N ASN A 53 -0.43 -12.29 11.23
CA ASN A 53 -0.21 -13.65 11.75
C ASN A 53 -0.34 -14.71 10.64
N LEU A 54 -1.21 -14.52 9.65
CA LEU A 54 -1.25 -15.38 8.47
C LEU A 54 0.06 -15.27 7.67
N ALA A 55 0.54 -14.06 7.42
CA ALA A 55 1.79 -13.82 6.72
C ALA A 55 3.00 -14.49 7.42
N LYS A 56 3.08 -14.39 8.76
CA LYS A 56 4.11 -15.09 9.55
C LYS A 56 4.10 -16.60 9.29
N ARG A 57 2.93 -17.24 9.30
CA ARG A 57 2.79 -18.68 8.99
C ARG A 57 3.16 -19.01 7.54
N MET A 58 2.86 -18.13 6.58
CA MET A 58 3.24 -18.32 5.18
C MET A 58 4.76 -18.31 5.02
N ILE A 59 5.44 -17.36 5.65
CA ILE A 59 6.90 -17.25 5.64
C ILE A 59 7.54 -18.46 6.33
N GLU A 60 7.08 -18.83 7.53
CA GLU A 60 7.58 -20.00 8.27
C GLU A 60 7.45 -21.28 7.44
N LYS A 61 6.28 -21.50 6.83
CA LYS A 61 6.03 -22.66 5.95
C LYS A 61 6.93 -22.66 4.71
N SER A 62 7.34 -21.50 4.21
CA SER A 62 8.22 -21.39 3.04
C SER A 62 9.69 -21.71 3.35
N GLY A 63 10.11 -21.67 4.62
CA GLY A 63 11.51 -21.85 5.03
C GLY A 63 12.45 -20.70 4.64
N LEU A 64 11.91 -19.57 4.18
CA LEU A 64 12.69 -18.39 3.81
C LEU A 64 13.06 -17.54 5.03
N PRO A 65 14.28 -16.95 5.07
CA PRO A 65 14.75 -16.16 6.21
C PRO A 65 14.23 -14.71 6.16
N ILE A 66 12.90 -14.54 6.06
CA ILE A 66 12.23 -13.23 6.05
C ILE A 66 11.66 -12.97 7.45
N GLU A 67 12.01 -11.84 8.05
CA GLU A 67 11.43 -11.39 9.31
C GLU A 67 10.17 -10.56 9.05
N VAL A 68 9.08 -10.88 9.76
CA VAL A 68 7.80 -10.16 9.65
C VAL A 68 7.52 -9.36 10.92
N HIS A 69 7.49 -8.04 10.78
CA HIS A 69 7.25 -7.06 11.85
C HIS A 69 5.88 -6.42 11.69
N LEU A 70 5.12 -6.32 12.79
CA LEU A 70 3.81 -5.64 12.81
C LEU A 70 3.93 -4.43 13.73
N THR A 71 3.50 -3.25 13.27
CA THR A 71 3.60 -2.01 14.06
C THR A 71 2.48 -1.04 13.70
N LEU A 72 2.16 -0.14 14.63
CA LEU A 72 1.30 1.03 14.36
C LEU A 72 2.14 2.32 14.21
N ASP A 73 3.43 2.23 14.53
CA ASP A 73 4.39 3.31 14.30
C ASP A 73 5.02 3.13 12.92
N ARG A 74 4.52 3.91 11.95
CA ARG A 74 5.03 3.87 10.57
C ARG A 74 6.46 4.36 10.44
N ARG A 75 6.93 5.26 11.32
CA ARG A 75 8.27 5.84 11.21
C ARG A 75 9.34 4.76 11.46
N LYS A 76 9.12 3.86 12.43
CA LYS A 76 9.99 2.68 12.64
C LYS A 76 10.06 1.75 11.43
N ALA A 77 8.94 1.57 10.73
CA ALA A 77 8.91 0.76 9.53
C ALA A 77 9.62 1.44 8.35
N ILE A 78 9.47 2.75 8.20
CA ILE A 78 10.08 3.54 7.12
C ILE A 78 11.58 3.71 7.35
N GLU A 79 12.06 3.82 8.59
CA GLU A 79 13.47 4.01 8.90
C GLU A 79 14.36 2.94 8.25
N ASN A 80 15.36 3.38 7.49
CA ASN A 80 16.25 2.54 6.67
C ASN A 80 15.57 1.60 5.66
N ALA A 81 14.31 1.80 5.30
CA ALA A 81 13.64 1.00 4.26
C ALA A 81 14.25 1.24 2.88
N ASP A 82 14.34 0.19 2.06
CA ASP A 82 14.73 0.29 0.65
C ASP A 82 13.49 0.52 -0.25
N PHE A 83 12.34 -0.03 0.18
CA PHE A 83 11.05 0.19 -0.48
C PHE A 83 9.96 0.47 0.54
N VAL A 84 9.05 1.38 0.20
CA VAL A 84 7.80 1.62 0.90
C VAL A 84 6.66 1.34 -0.07
N SER A 85 5.70 0.51 0.31
CA SER A 85 4.50 0.21 -0.46
C SER A 85 3.27 0.74 0.28
N THR A 86 2.31 1.29 -0.46
CA THR A 86 1.05 1.79 0.13
C THR A 86 -0.15 1.06 -0.47
N GLN A 87 -0.99 0.49 0.38
CA GLN A 87 -2.25 -0.16 0.01
C GLN A 87 -3.37 0.21 1.01
N MET A 88 -3.33 1.44 1.52
CA MET A 88 -4.21 1.93 2.57
C MET A 88 -5.56 2.44 2.04
N ARG A 89 -6.53 2.63 2.93
CA ARG A 89 -7.83 3.24 2.61
C ARG A 89 -8.24 4.23 3.70
N VAL A 90 -8.00 5.52 3.45
CA VAL A 90 -8.38 6.59 4.38
C VAL A 90 -9.91 6.69 4.47
N GLY A 91 -10.43 6.55 5.69
CA GLY A 91 -11.87 6.48 5.98
C GLY A 91 -12.49 5.09 5.82
N LEU A 92 -11.67 4.05 5.58
CA LEU A 92 -12.10 2.66 5.49
C LEU A 92 -13.26 2.44 4.50
N LEU A 93 -14.01 1.35 4.67
CA LEU A 93 -15.15 1.05 3.80
C LEU A 93 -16.36 1.96 4.05
N GLU A 94 -16.47 2.54 5.24
CA GLU A 94 -17.58 3.46 5.54
C GLU A 94 -17.48 4.75 4.71
N ALA A 95 -16.29 5.33 4.57
CA ALA A 95 -16.13 6.48 3.67
C ALA A 95 -16.36 6.11 2.20
N ARG A 96 -15.94 4.92 1.77
CA ARG A 96 -16.21 4.42 0.41
C ARG A 96 -17.72 4.32 0.15
N LYS A 97 -18.48 3.81 1.11
CA LYS A 97 -19.95 3.76 1.02
C LYS A 97 -20.51 5.16 0.75
N TRP A 98 -20.04 6.19 1.45
CA TRP A 98 -20.48 7.57 1.16
C TRP A 98 -20.04 8.07 -0.22
N ASP A 99 -18.82 7.74 -0.65
CA ASP A 99 -18.32 8.08 -2.00
C ASP A 99 -19.22 7.53 -3.10
N GLU A 100 -19.80 6.35 -2.89
CA GLU A 100 -20.66 5.66 -3.85
C GLU A 100 -22.14 6.08 -3.71
N HIS A 101 -22.63 6.39 -2.51
CA HIS A 101 -24.05 6.67 -2.28
C HIS A 101 -24.42 8.15 -2.42
N ILE A 102 -23.54 9.09 -2.05
CA ILE A 102 -23.84 10.53 -2.14
C ILE A 102 -24.09 10.95 -3.59
N PRO A 103 -23.23 10.62 -4.58
CA PRO A 103 -23.43 11.07 -5.95
C PRO A 103 -24.73 10.52 -6.57
N ASN A 104 -25.09 9.29 -6.22
CA ASN A 104 -26.31 8.65 -6.70
C ASN A 104 -27.58 9.41 -6.29
N LYS A 105 -27.59 10.10 -5.14
CA LYS A 105 -28.71 10.96 -4.72
C LYS A 105 -28.95 12.16 -5.65
N TYR A 106 -27.95 12.52 -6.45
CA TYR A 106 -27.98 13.64 -7.39
C TYR A 106 -27.96 13.19 -8.85
N GLY A 107 -28.21 11.90 -9.14
CA GLY A 107 -28.21 11.37 -10.51
C GLY A 107 -26.82 11.32 -11.15
N VAL A 108 -25.75 11.33 -10.36
CA VAL A 108 -24.36 11.22 -10.82
C VAL A 108 -23.78 9.88 -10.37
N ILE A 109 -22.89 9.29 -11.17
CA ILE A 109 -22.22 8.03 -10.82
C ILE A 109 -21.42 8.16 -9.51
N GLY A 110 -21.72 7.29 -8.55
CA GLY A 110 -20.89 7.05 -7.38
C GLY A 110 -19.96 5.87 -7.61
N GLN A 111 -18.65 6.13 -7.71
CA GLN A 111 -17.63 5.09 -7.89
C GLN A 111 -16.35 5.49 -7.15
N GLU A 112 -15.60 4.48 -6.68
CA GLU A 112 -14.44 4.64 -5.79
C GLU A 112 -13.33 5.57 -6.32
N THR A 113 -13.08 5.58 -7.63
CA THR A 113 -11.89 6.22 -8.23
C THR A 113 -12.23 7.19 -9.36
N THR A 114 -13.50 7.34 -9.69
CA THR A 114 -14.01 8.15 -10.81
C THR A 114 -15.14 9.03 -10.33
N GLY A 115 -15.35 10.17 -11.00
CA GLY A 115 -16.43 11.10 -10.66
C GLY A 115 -16.26 11.70 -9.26
N PRO A 116 -17.35 12.16 -8.62
CA PRO A 116 -17.28 12.81 -7.31
C PRO A 116 -16.75 11.88 -6.21
N GLY A 117 -17.07 10.57 -6.28
CA GLY A 117 -16.56 9.57 -5.34
C GLY A 117 -15.03 9.46 -5.37
N GLY A 118 -14.46 9.36 -6.58
CA GLY A 118 -13.02 9.39 -6.79
C GLY A 118 -12.34 10.66 -6.25
N MET A 119 -12.95 11.83 -6.47
CA MET A 119 -12.43 13.10 -5.96
C MET A 119 -12.46 13.15 -4.43
N MET A 120 -13.58 12.76 -3.79
CA MET A 120 -13.67 12.70 -2.32
C MET A 120 -12.62 11.75 -1.72
N LYS A 121 -12.41 10.59 -2.35
CA LYS A 121 -11.34 9.67 -1.96
C LYS A 121 -9.96 10.31 -2.08
N ALA A 122 -9.66 10.99 -3.19
CA ALA A 122 -8.40 11.69 -3.38
C ALA A 122 -8.14 12.73 -2.30
N LEU A 123 -9.14 13.57 -1.99
CA LEU A 123 -9.05 14.61 -0.97
C LEU A 123 -8.72 14.06 0.43
N ARG A 124 -9.23 12.88 0.77
CA ARG A 124 -8.85 12.19 2.02
C ARG A 124 -7.45 11.58 1.97
N THR A 125 -7.01 11.14 0.80
CA THR A 125 -5.83 10.27 0.64
C THR A 125 -4.54 11.06 0.41
N ILE A 126 -4.58 12.12 -0.39
CA ILE A 126 -3.40 12.92 -0.75
C ILE A 126 -2.68 13.49 0.49
N PRO A 127 -3.36 14.07 1.50
CA PRO A 127 -2.67 14.60 2.68
C PRO A 127 -1.87 13.52 3.42
N VAL A 128 -2.46 12.34 3.62
CA VAL A 128 -1.80 11.22 4.31
C VAL A 128 -0.61 10.69 3.50
N LEU A 129 -0.74 10.59 2.17
CA LEU A 129 0.38 10.18 1.32
C LEU A 129 1.53 11.19 1.33
N LEU A 130 1.24 12.49 1.36
CA LEU A 130 2.28 13.51 1.45
C LEU A 130 2.98 13.50 2.82
N ASP A 131 2.26 13.19 3.91
CA ASP A 131 2.91 13.00 5.22
C ASP A 131 3.79 11.75 5.26
N ILE A 132 3.37 10.65 4.61
CA ILE A 132 4.23 9.48 4.40
C ILE A 132 5.47 9.85 3.57
N CYS A 133 5.32 10.69 2.54
CA CYS A 133 6.45 11.14 1.74
C CYS A 133 7.46 11.93 2.57
N LYS A 134 7.01 12.84 3.45
CA LYS A 134 7.89 13.57 4.37
C LYS A 134 8.67 12.61 5.28
N ASP A 135 8.00 11.59 5.82
CA ASP A 135 8.67 10.57 6.63
C ASP A 135 9.73 9.79 5.82
N ILE A 136 9.45 9.48 4.55
CA ILE A 136 10.42 8.83 3.65
C ILE A 136 11.62 9.74 3.37
N GLU A 137 11.39 11.01 3.04
CA GLU A 137 12.46 11.97 2.77
C GLU A 137 13.41 12.14 3.96
N GLU A 138 12.87 12.11 5.18
CA GLU A 138 13.64 12.22 6.41
C GLU A 138 14.38 10.92 6.77
N LEU A 139 13.67 9.80 6.78
CA LEU A 139 14.14 8.56 7.40
C LEU A 139 14.74 7.57 6.41
N SER A 140 14.44 7.70 5.12
CA SER A 140 14.92 6.82 4.05
C SER A 140 14.89 7.51 2.68
N PRO A 141 15.69 8.58 2.48
CA PRO A 141 15.66 9.40 1.26
C PRO A 141 15.98 8.62 -0.02
N ASN A 142 16.60 7.44 0.11
CA ASN A 142 16.92 6.55 -1.00
C ASN A 142 15.85 5.48 -1.27
N ALA A 143 14.77 5.41 -0.49
CA ALA A 143 13.71 4.43 -0.72
C ALA A 143 12.93 4.73 -2.00
N TRP A 144 12.34 3.69 -2.59
CA TRP A 144 11.29 3.83 -3.59
C TRP A 144 9.91 3.68 -2.96
N LEU A 145 8.98 4.56 -3.32
CA LEU A 145 7.57 4.45 -2.99
C LEU A 145 6.82 3.74 -4.13
N LEU A 146 6.28 2.55 -3.84
CA LEU A 146 5.42 1.78 -4.73
C LEU A 146 3.95 1.96 -4.32
N ASN A 147 3.24 2.87 -4.99
CA ASN A 147 1.89 3.25 -4.60
C ASN A 147 0.82 2.39 -5.30
N PHE A 148 0.15 1.53 -4.54
CA PHE A 148 -1.10 0.85 -4.95
C PHE A 148 -2.35 1.57 -4.44
N THR A 149 -2.18 2.61 -3.62
CA THR A 149 -3.31 3.34 -3.05
C THR A 149 -3.97 4.20 -4.12
N ASN A 150 -5.28 3.99 -4.27
CA ASN A 150 -6.10 4.70 -5.25
C ASN A 150 -6.63 6.05 -4.70
N PRO A 151 -7.02 7.01 -5.56
CA PRO A 151 -7.00 6.95 -7.03
C PRO A 151 -5.58 7.17 -7.59
N ALA A 152 -4.98 6.12 -8.15
CA ALA A 152 -3.54 6.02 -8.34
C ALA A 152 -2.95 7.18 -9.17
N GLY A 153 -3.62 7.57 -10.26
CA GLY A 153 -3.16 8.69 -11.09
C GLY A 153 -3.10 10.02 -10.34
N MET A 154 -4.20 10.40 -9.66
CA MET A 154 -4.27 11.69 -8.97
C MET A 154 -3.32 11.75 -7.76
N VAL A 155 -3.18 10.65 -7.02
CA VAL A 155 -2.27 10.62 -5.88
C VAL A 155 -0.80 10.58 -6.31
N THR A 156 -0.47 9.87 -7.38
CA THR A 156 0.90 9.87 -7.93
C THR A 156 1.26 11.23 -8.50
N GLU A 157 0.34 11.92 -9.17
CA GLU A 157 0.54 13.31 -9.61
C GLU A 157 0.84 14.23 -8.43
N ALA A 158 0.07 14.12 -7.33
CA ALA A 158 0.32 14.91 -6.13
C ALA A 158 1.70 14.61 -5.51
N ILE A 159 2.12 13.34 -5.48
CA ILE A 159 3.46 12.97 -4.99
C ILE A 159 4.53 13.60 -5.89
N HIS A 160 4.46 13.45 -7.21
CA HIS A 160 5.46 14.02 -8.12
C HIS A 160 5.55 15.55 -8.03
N LYS A 161 4.43 16.24 -7.76
CA LYS A 161 4.39 17.69 -7.70
C LYS A 161 4.86 18.26 -6.36
N TYR A 162 4.64 17.55 -5.26
CA TYR A 162 4.80 18.09 -3.90
C TYR A 162 5.77 17.30 -3.02
N SER A 163 6.49 16.33 -3.56
CA SER A 163 7.47 15.50 -2.87
C SER A 163 8.67 15.21 -3.78
N LYS A 164 9.82 14.91 -3.16
CA LYS A 164 11.06 14.48 -3.82
C LYS A 164 11.25 12.96 -3.80
N VAL A 165 10.32 12.22 -3.19
CA VAL A 165 10.38 10.76 -3.11
C VAL A 165 10.35 10.12 -4.50
N LYS A 166 11.23 9.14 -4.71
CA LYS A 166 11.21 8.31 -5.92
C LYS A 166 9.97 7.44 -5.90
N SER A 167 8.97 7.73 -6.73
CA SER A 167 7.68 7.04 -6.68
C SER A 167 7.24 6.41 -7.99
N ILE A 168 6.53 5.29 -7.91
CA ILE A 168 5.82 4.63 -9.00
C ILE A 168 4.39 4.37 -8.56
N GLY A 169 3.41 4.83 -9.35
CA GLY A 169 2.00 4.47 -9.20
C GLY A 169 1.68 3.18 -9.95
N LEU A 170 0.99 2.25 -9.30
CA LEU A 170 0.66 0.94 -9.86
C LEU A 170 -0.86 0.75 -9.97
N CYS A 171 -1.29 0.11 -11.05
CA CYS A 171 -2.67 -0.25 -11.29
C CYS A 171 -2.75 -1.70 -11.78
N ASN A 172 -3.71 -2.46 -11.25
CA ASN A 172 -3.94 -3.85 -11.64
C ASN A 172 -4.86 -3.99 -12.85
N ALA A 173 -5.58 -2.93 -13.27
CA ALA A 173 -6.51 -3.00 -14.39
C ALA A 173 -5.85 -3.46 -15.71
N PRO A 174 -4.66 -2.96 -16.11
CA PRO A 174 -4.01 -3.41 -17.34
C PRO A 174 -3.62 -4.90 -17.33
N ILE A 175 -3.06 -5.40 -16.22
CA ILE A 175 -2.68 -6.82 -16.12
C ILE A 175 -3.91 -7.74 -16.07
N GLY A 176 -5.02 -7.27 -15.46
CA GLY A 176 -6.30 -7.98 -15.49
C GLY A 176 -6.84 -8.12 -16.91
N LEU A 177 -6.85 -7.03 -17.68
CA LEU A 177 -7.27 -7.04 -19.09
C LEU A 177 -6.37 -7.95 -19.93
N HIS A 178 -5.05 -7.84 -19.77
CA HIS A 178 -4.10 -8.68 -20.51
C HIS A 178 -4.33 -10.17 -20.25
N LYS A 179 -4.48 -10.59 -18.98
CA LYS A 179 -4.78 -11.99 -18.64
C LYS A 179 -6.10 -12.47 -19.24
N TRP A 180 -7.12 -11.61 -19.29
CA TRP A 180 -8.41 -11.95 -19.89
C TRP A 180 -8.32 -12.15 -21.41
N LEU A 181 -7.52 -11.35 -22.11
CA LEU A 181 -7.33 -11.46 -23.56
C LEU A 181 -6.44 -12.64 -23.99
N MET A 182 -5.57 -13.11 -23.09
CA MET A 182 -4.61 -14.19 -23.37
C MET A 182 -5.08 -15.57 -22.93
N ASN A 183 -6.23 -15.65 -22.24
CA ASN A 183 -6.94 -16.89 -21.93
C ASN A 183 -7.94 -17.21 -23.04
#